data_AF-A0A3A4PYZ2-F1
#
_entry.id   AF-A0A3A4PYZ2-F1
#
_cell.length_a   1.000
_cell.length_b   1.000
_cell.length_c   1.000
_cell.angle_alpha   90.00
_cell.angle_beta   90.00
_cell.angle_gamma   90.00
#
_symmetry.space_group_name_H-M   'P 1'
#
loop_
_entity.id
_entity.type
_entity.pdbx_description
1 polymer ?
#
loop_
_entity_poly.entity_id
_entity_poly.type
_entity_poly.pdbx_seq_one_letter_code
_entity_poly.pdbx_strand_id
1 'polypeptide(L)'
;MAEINILKTDSRGRITLPRPFRSESLFEYAIEGNQLTLYPVKTVRKFPDMSDLPEEELSAEWKSRELKVNRDTRPGITACSPSKALKQTRK
;
A
#
# COMPACT_ATOMS: atom_id res chain seq x y z
N MET A 1 16.04 24.90 5.97
CA MET A 1 15.09 25.94 6.38
C MET A 1 13.80 25.71 5.61
N ALA A 2 12.66 25.51 6.29
CA ALA A 2 11.37 25.35 5.62
C ALA A 2 10.88 26.73 5.17
N GLU A 3 10.65 26.92 3.87
CA GLU A 3 10.09 28.17 3.35
C GLU A 3 8.61 28.29 3.75
N ILE A 4 8.28 29.34 4.49
CA ILE A 4 6.89 29.68 4.82
C ILE A 4 6.35 30.57 3.70
N ASN A 5 5.43 30.03 2.90
CA ASN A 5 4.77 30.76 1.82
C ASN A 5 3.29 30.95 2.15
N ILE A 6 2.81 32.20 2.13
CA ILE A 6 1.38 32.51 2.21
C ILE A 6 0.79 32.37 0.81
N LEU A 7 -0.03 31.35 0.59
CA LEU A 7 -0.62 31.04 -0.71
C LEU A 7 -2.07 31.55 -0.77
N LYS A 8 -2.42 32.19 -1.90
CA LYS A 8 -3.81 32.54 -2.19
C LYS A 8 -4.55 31.32 -2.75
N THR A 9 -5.78 31.12 -2.30
CA THR A 9 -6.71 30.14 -2.83
C THR A 9 -7.55 30.74 -3.96
N ASP A 10 -7.87 29.93 -4.98
CA ASP A 10 -8.88 30.29 -5.98
C ASP A 10 -10.31 30.12 -5.41
N SER A 11 -11.33 30.47 -6.19
CA SER A 11 -12.74 30.33 -5.80
C SER A 11 -13.20 28.89 -5.54
N ARG A 12 -12.35 27.90 -5.86
CA ARG A 12 -12.58 26.47 -5.59
C ARG A 12 -11.65 25.92 -4.51
N GLY A 13 -10.93 26.79 -3.79
CA GLY A 13 -10.01 26.39 -2.72
C GLY A 13 -8.69 25.79 -3.22
N ARG A 14 -8.35 25.91 -4.50
CA ARG A 14 -7.08 25.41 -5.06
C ARG A 14 -5.96 26.42 -4.82
N ILE A 15 -4.78 25.91 -4.50
CA ILE A 15 -3.57 26.71 -4.29
C ILE A 15 -2.60 26.55 -5.46
N THR A 16 -1.84 27.60 -5.76
CA THR A 16 -0.69 27.48 -6.67
C THR A 16 0.46 26.85 -5.91
N LEU A 17 0.97 25.72 -6.40
CA LEU A 17 2.07 25.00 -5.73
C LEU A 17 3.37 25.83 -5.72
N PRO A 18 4.13 25.80 -4.60
CA PRO A 18 5.47 26.38 -4.52
C PRO A 18 6.40 25.78 -5.59
N ARG A 19 7.41 26.55 -6.03
CA ARG A 19 8.33 26.14 -7.10
C ARG A 19 8.90 24.72 -6.94
N PRO A 20 9.35 24.28 -5.75
CA PRO A 20 9.88 22.92 -5.57
C PRO A 20 8.88 21.80 -5.90
N PHE A 21 7.58 22.05 -5.70
CA PHE A 21 6.52 21.06 -5.89
C PHE A 21 5.87 21.11 -7.27
N ARG A 22 6.22 22.08 -8.12
CA ARG A 22 5.63 22.20 -9.47
C ARG A 22 6.09 21.09 -10.41
N SER A 23 7.29 20.55 -10.20
CA SER A 23 7.86 19.45 -10.97
C SER A 23 7.58 18.07 -10.37
N GLU A 24 7.05 18.01 -9.14
CA GLU A 24 6.75 16.76 -8.45
C GLU A 24 5.42 16.19 -8.96
N SER A 25 5.41 14.90 -9.31
CA SER A 25 4.20 14.22 -9.79
C SER A 25 3.22 13.89 -8.65
N LEU A 26 3.76 13.66 -7.45
CA LEU A 26 3.03 13.30 -6.24
C LEU A 26 3.69 13.96 -5.03
N PHE A 27 2.85 14.43 -4.10
CA PHE A 27 3.27 14.96 -2.81
C PHE A 27 2.17 14.69 -1.78
N GLU A 28 2.57 14.56 -0.52
CA GLU A 28 1.66 14.45 0.61
C GLU A 28 1.47 15.82 1.25
N TYR A 29 0.38 16.01 1.97
CA TYR A 29 0.15 17.22 2.75
C TYR A 29 -0.44 16.91 4.11
N ALA A 30 -0.07 17.72 5.10
CA ALA A 30 -0.68 17.73 6.42
C ALA A 30 -1.20 19.12 6.76
N ILE A 31 -2.29 19.19 7.51
CA ILE A 31 -2.88 20.43 8.01
C ILE A 31 -2.74 20.44 9.54
N GLU A 32 -2.00 21.42 10.05
CA GLU A 32 -1.85 21.66 11.48
C GLU A 32 -2.30 23.09 11.79
N GLY A 33 -3.52 23.22 12.34
CA GLY A 33 -4.14 24.52 12.57
C GLY A 33 -4.32 25.30 11.27
N ASN A 34 -3.66 26.48 11.17
CA ASN A 34 -3.69 27.34 9.99
C ASN A 34 -2.50 27.11 9.04
N GLN A 35 -1.71 26.06 9.27
CA GLN A 35 -0.53 25.74 8.48
C GLN A 35 -0.77 24.50 7.62
N LEU A 36 -0.46 24.63 6.33
CA LEU A 36 -0.41 23.51 5.39
C LEU A 36 1.05 23.15 5.12
N THR A 37 1.44 21.93 5.47
CA THR A 37 2.79 21.42 5.23
C THR A 37 2.75 20.44 4.06
N LEU A 38 3.58 20.68 3.05
CA LEU A 38 3.73 19.80 1.89
C LEU A 38 4.98 18.93 2.06
N TYR A 39 4.83 17.63 1.85
CA TYR A 39 5.92 16.66 1.89
C TYR A 39 6.16 16.11 0.49
N PRO A 40 7.39 16.18 -0.05
CA PRO A 40 7.68 15.50 -1.30
C PRO A 40 7.46 14.00 -1.09
N VAL A 41 6.70 13.35 -1.98
CA VAL A 41 6.59 11.90 -1.95
C VAL A 41 7.94 11.36 -2.41
N LYS A 42 8.82 11.09 -1.45
CA LYS A 42 9.83 10.07 -1.65
C LYS A 42 9.01 8.81 -1.84
N THR A 43 8.89 8.34 -3.08
CA THR A 43 8.35 7.01 -3.34
C THR A 43 9.04 6.06 -2.37
N VAL A 44 8.35 5.70 -1.29
CA VAL A 44 8.69 4.53 -0.52
C VAL A 44 8.68 3.45 -1.59
N ARG A 45 9.85 2.88 -1.89
CA ARG A 45 9.94 1.78 -2.84
C ARG A 45 8.79 0.84 -2.48
N LYS A 46 8.00 0.40 -3.48
CA LYS A 46 6.91 -0.57 -3.25
C LYS A 46 7.35 -1.77 -2.42
N PHE A 47 8.66 -2.02 -2.39
CA PHE A 47 9.36 -2.87 -1.45
C PHE A 47 10.35 -2.01 -0.63
N PRO A 48 10.06 -1.68 0.64
CA PRO A 48 11.09 -1.14 1.53
C PRO A 48 12.31 -2.06 1.51
N ASP A 49 13.49 -1.48 1.73
CA ASP A 49 14.70 -2.28 1.87
C ASP A 49 14.59 -3.06 3.18
N MET A 50 14.29 -4.35 3.07
CA MET A 50 14.08 -5.26 4.21
C MET A 50 15.40 -5.88 4.69
N SER A 51 16.54 -5.44 4.17
CA SER A 51 17.87 -5.99 4.48
C SER A 51 18.25 -5.88 5.96
N ASP A 52 17.69 -4.88 6.65
CA ASP A 52 17.95 -4.63 8.08
C ASP A 52 16.97 -5.35 9.01
N LEU A 53 15.94 -6.01 8.46
CA LEU A 53 15.03 -6.81 9.27
C LEU A 53 15.67 -8.17 9.58
N PRO A 54 15.55 -8.66 10.81
CA PRO A 54 16.00 -10.00 11.12
C PRO A 54 15.23 -10.99 10.24
N GLU A 55 15.95 -11.82 9.50
CA GLU A 55 15.38 -12.99 8.85
C GLU A 55 14.88 -13.92 9.95
N GLU A 56 13.60 -13.79 10.29
CA GLU A 56 12.97 -14.71 11.22
C GLU A 56 12.90 -16.06 10.50
N GLU A 57 13.72 -17.03 10.94
CA GLU A 57 13.66 -18.39 10.41
C GLU A 57 12.31 -18.99 10.78
N LEU A 58 11.36 -18.87 9.84
CA LEU A 58 10.04 -19.48 9.99
C LEU A 58 10.22 -20.98 10.24
N SER A 59 9.46 -21.51 11.19
CA SER A 59 9.53 -22.91 11.56
C SER A 59 9.34 -23.81 10.33
N ALA A 60 10.03 -24.95 10.30
CA ALA A 60 9.93 -25.90 9.19
C ALA A 60 8.49 -26.37 8.94
N GLU A 61 7.68 -26.47 10.01
CA GLU A 61 6.25 -26.77 9.94
C GLU A 61 5.47 -25.70 9.20
N TRP A 62 5.74 -24.42 9.46
CA TRP A 62 5.09 -23.32 8.76
C TRP A 62 5.47 -23.31 7.28
N LYS A 63 6.77 -23.44 6.96
CA LYS A 63 7.27 -23.48 5.57
C LYS A 63 6.64 -24.62 4.76
N SER A 64 6.50 -25.80 5.36
CA SER A 64 5.88 -26.97 4.71
C SER A 64 4.37 -26.81 4.48
N ARG A 65 3.65 -26.19 5.44
CA ARG A 65 2.23 -25.87 5.31
C ARG A 65 1.99 -24.85 4.20
N GLU A 66 2.80 -23.80 4.16
CA GLU A 66 2.70 -22.74 3.16
C GLU A 66 3.00 -23.26 1.74
N LEU A 67 4.04 -24.09 1.59
CA LEU A 67 4.33 -24.78 0.32
C LEU A 67 3.20 -25.69 -0.14
N LYS A 68 2.51 -26.37 0.79
CA LYS A 68 1.37 -27.25 0.47
C LYS A 68 0.17 -26.46 -0.04
N VAL A 69 -0.08 -25.25 0.50
CA VAL A 69 -1.16 -24.36 0.06
C VAL A 69 -0.80 -23.71 -1.27
N ASN A 70 0.40 -23.15 -1.40
CA ASN A 70 0.80 -22.40 -2.59
C ASN A 70 1.09 -23.28 -3.81
N ARG A 71 1.41 -24.57 -3.61
CA ARG A 71 1.49 -25.56 -4.69
C ARG A 71 0.20 -26.35 -4.90
N ASP A 72 -0.90 -25.96 -4.24
CA ASP A 72 -2.18 -26.59 -4.49
C ASP A 72 -2.65 -26.24 -5.91
N THR A 73 -2.55 -27.21 -6.81
CA THR A 73 -2.93 -27.10 -8.21
C THR A 73 -4.35 -27.61 -8.46
N ARG A 74 -5.13 -27.87 -7.40
CA ARG A 74 -6.50 -28.34 -7.54
C ARG A 74 -7.32 -27.31 -8.33
N PRO A 75 -8.10 -27.76 -9.34
CA PRO A 75 -8.98 -26.87 -10.07
C PRO A 75 -10.03 -26.30 -9.12
N GLY A 76 -10.32 -25.00 -9.26
CA GLY A 76 -11.39 -24.35 -8.51
C GLY A 76 -12.74 -25.02 -8.77
N ILE A 77 -13.51 -25.25 -7.72
CA ILE A 77 -14.85 -25.84 -7.83
C ILE A 77 -15.86 -24.72 -8.09
N THR A 78 -16.55 -24.79 -9.22
CA THR A 78 -17.64 -23.86 -9.54
C THR A 78 -18.97 -24.48 -9.14
N ALA A 79 -19.67 -23.88 -8.17
CA ALA A 79 -20.97 -24.37 -7.69
C ALA A 79 -21.93 -23.21 -7.39
N CYS A 80 -23.22 -23.39 -7.70
CA CYS A 80 -24.25 -22.37 -7.46
C CYS A 80 -24.67 -22.22 -5.98
N SER A 81 -24.17 -23.07 -5.07
CA SER A 81 -24.43 -22.95 -3.63
C SER A 81 -23.34 -23.62 -2.77
N PRO A 82 -23.12 -23.17 -1.52
CA PRO A 82 -22.13 -23.76 -0.61
C PRO A 82 -22.36 -25.26 -0.35
N SER A 83 -23.62 -25.69 -0.22
CA SER A 83 -23.98 -27.10 0.00
C SER A 83 -23.65 -27.98 -1.19
N LYS A 84 -23.70 -27.46 -2.43
CA LYS A 84 -23.27 -28.16 -3.65
C LYS A 84 -21.74 -28.21 -3.76
N ALA A 85 -21.05 -27.13 -3.40
CA ALA A 85 -19.58 -27.10 -3.36
C ALA A 85 -19.02 -28.17 -2.39
N LEU A 86 -19.58 -28.26 -1.18
CA LEU A 86 -19.16 -29.25 -0.17
C LEU A 86 -19.40 -30.71 -0.59
N LYS A 87 -20.41 -30.97 -1.41
CA LYS A 87 -20.63 -32.32 -1.99
C LYS A 87 -19.60 -32.67 -3.06
N GLN A 88 -19.12 -31.68 -3.81
CA GLN A 88 -18.10 -31.86 -4.85
C GLN A 88 -16.68 -31.95 -4.28
N THR A 89 -16.40 -31.32 -3.13
CA THR A 89 -15.10 -31.46 -2.43
C THR A 89 -14.92 -32.83 -1.75
N ARG A 90 -16.01 -33.57 -1.52
CA ARG A 90 -16.00 -34.88 -0.82
C ARG A 90 -15.92 -36.08 -1.77
N LYS A 91 -16.02 -35.86 -3.09
CA LYS A 91 -15.75 -36.86 -4.12
C LYS A 91 -14.29 -36.80 -4.52
#